data_AF-A0A7C7QYU2-F1
#
_entry.id   AF-A0A7C7QYU2-F1
#
_cell.length_a   1.000
_cell.length_b   1.000
_cell.length_c   1.000
_cell.angle_alpha   90.00
_cell.angle_beta   90.00
_cell.angle_gamma   90.00
#
_symmetry.space_group_name_H-M   'P 1'
#
loop_
_entity.id
_entity.type
_entity.pdbx_description
1 polymer ?
#
loop_
_entity_poly.entity_id
_entity_poly.type
_entity_poly.pdbx_seq_one_letter_code
_entity_poly.pdbx_strand_id
1 'polypeptide(L)'
;MAKPAAWVCWSSGKDSAWALHVERLRGEVEVVGLLTTVSEAYGRVSMHGVREELLEAQAEAVGLPLRRVVIPAPCPNEVYEARMAEALRAANREGVGQIVF
;
A
#
# COMPACT_ATOMS: atom_id res chain seq x y z
N MET A 1 0.18 4.56 -25.93
CA MET A 1 -0.84 3.99 -25.02
C MET A 1 -0.62 4.60 -23.65
N ALA A 2 -1.67 4.82 -22.85
CA ALA A 2 -1.50 5.26 -21.46
C ALA A 2 -0.83 4.16 -20.64
N LYS A 3 -0.01 4.53 -19.64
CA LYS A 3 0.65 3.57 -18.75
C LYS A 3 -0.42 2.93 -17.84
N PRO A 4 -0.33 1.63 -17.52
CA PRO A 4 -1.22 1.03 -16.54
C PRO A 4 -0.98 1.64 -15.15
N ALA A 5 -2.06 2.01 -14.46
CA ALA A 5 -1.97 2.54 -13.11
C ALA A 5 -1.69 1.42 -12.09
N ALA A 6 -0.83 1.72 -11.11
CA ALA A 6 -0.36 0.78 -10.11
C ALA A 6 -0.41 1.35 -8.69
N TRP A 7 -0.63 0.47 -7.70
CA TRP A 7 -0.28 0.72 -6.31
C TRP A 7 0.98 -0.03 -5.92
N VAL A 8 1.75 0.51 -4.97
CA VAL A 8 2.91 -0.16 -4.38
C VAL A 8 2.55 -0.65 -2.98
N CYS A 9 2.82 -1.93 -2.68
CA CYS A 9 2.75 -2.47 -1.33
C CYS A 9 3.79 -1.78 -0.44
N TRP A 10 3.32 -0.99 0.53
CA TRP A 10 4.15 -0.11 1.33
C TRP A 10 4.29 -0.61 2.76
N SER A 11 5.41 -1.27 3.06
CA SER A 11 5.70 -1.80 4.40
C SER A 11 6.39 -0.78 5.31
N SER A 12 6.60 0.45 4.83
CA SER A 12 7.47 1.49 5.43
C SER A 12 8.96 1.15 5.48
N GLY A 13 9.37 0.04 4.85
CA GLY A 13 10.74 -0.45 4.81
C GLY A 13 11.50 -0.05 3.54
N LYS A 14 12.81 -0.35 3.55
CA LYS A 14 13.72 -0.06 2.42
C LYS A 14 13.29 -0.74 1.12
N ASP A 15 12.71 -1.94 1.18
CA ASP A 15 12.42 -2.74 -0.01
C ASP A 15 11.21 -2.18 -0.76
N SER A 16 10.14 -1.78 -0.06
CA SER A 16 9.02 -1.07 -0.67
C SER A 16 9.41 0.31 -1.20
N ALA A 17 10.32 1.01 -0.51
CA ALA A 17 10.87 2.28 -1.01
C ALA A 17 11.72 2.07 -2.28
N TRP A 18 12.48 0.98 -2.34
CA TRP A 18 13.27 0.61 -3.50
C TRP A 18 12.40 0.21 -4.69
N ALA A 19 11.33 -0.58 -4.46
CA ALA A 19 10.36 -0.92 -5.50
C ALA A 19 9.73 0.33 -6.11
N LEU A 20 9.28 1.28 -5.28
CA LEU A 20 8.78 2.58 -5.74
C LEU A 20 9.82 3.35 -6.56
N HIS A 21 11.07 3.40 -6.09
CA HIS A 21 12.16 4.08 -6.79
C HIS A 21 12.40 3.48 -8.18
N VAL A 22 12.49 2.15 -8.27
CA VAL A 22 12.72 1.43 -9.53
C VAL A 22 11.57 1.65 -10.52
N GLU A 23 10.31 1.56 -10.08
CA GLU A 23 9.16 1.74 -10.97
C GLU A 23 9.06 3.18 -11.50
N ARG A 24 9.42 4.18 -10.69
CA ARG A 24 9.52 5.58 -11.15
C ARG A 24 10.59 5.77 -12.21
N LEU A 25 11.71 5.05 -12.13
CA LEU A 25 12.78 5.12 -13.12
C LEU A 25 12.45 4.38 -14.43
N ARG A 26 11.87 3.18 -14.33
CA ARG A 26 11.47 2.38 -15.50
C ARG A 26 10.33 3.06 -16.25
N GLY A 27 9.35 3.58 -15.50
CA GLY A 27 8.19 4.25 -16.06
C GLY A 27 7.30 3.32 -16.89
N GLU A 28 7.31 2.01 -16.62
CA GLU A 28 6.46 1.00 -17.27
C GLU A 28 5.02 1.08 -16.75
N VAL A 29 4.86 1.44 -15.46
CA VAL A 29 3.59 1.72 -14.81
C VAL A 29 3.50 3.19 -14.38
N GLU A 30 2.29 3.65 -14.12
CA GLU A 30 2.05 4.91 -13.40
C GLU A 30 1.72 4.60 -11.94
N VAL A 31 2.65 4.88 -11.03
CA VAL A 31 2.40 4.67 -9.59
C VAL A 31 1.49 5.77 -9.07
N VAL A 32 0.26 5.41 -8.71
CA VAL A 32 -0.79 6.35 -8.29
C VAL A 32 -1.16 6.25 -6.82
N GLY A 33 -0.55 5.34 -6.07
CA GLY A 33 -0.82 5.19 -4.64
C GLY A 33 0.01 4.13 -3.93
N LEU A 34 -0.08 4.15 -2.61
CA LEU A 34 0.53 3.19 -1.70
C LEU A 34 -0.57 2.35 -1.05
N LEU A 35 -0.31 1.06 -0.81
CA LEU A 35 -1.21 0.13 -0.14
C LEU A 35 -0.51 -0.50 1.08
N THR A 36 -1.12 -0.43 2.26
CA THR A 36 -0.54 -1.05 3.47
C THR A 36 -1.61 -1.59 4.40
N THR A 37 -1.23 -2.49 5.31
CA THR A 37 -2.08 -2.93 6.41
C THR A 37 -1.71 -2.24 7.71
N VAL A 38 -2.74 -1.78 8.44
CA VAL A 38 -2.59 -1.14 9.75
C VAL A 38 -3.39 -1.95 10.78
N SER A 39 -2.81 -2.18 11.94
CA SER A 39 -3.48 -2.84 13.05
C SER A 39 -4.48 -1.91 13.72
N GLU A 40 -5.73 -2.35 13.84
CA GLU A 40 -6.80 -1.65 14.56
C GLU A 40 -6.45 -1.39 16.03
N ALA A 41 -5.84 -2.39 16.70
CA ALA A 41 -5.52 -2.31 18.12
C ALA A 41 -4.37 -1.34 18.44
N TYR A 42 -3.48 -1.11 17.48
CA TYR A 42 -2.20 -0.44 17.75
C TYR A 42 -1.94 0.82 16.91
N GLY A 43 -2.70 1.08 15.85
CA GLY A 43 -2.45 2.20 14.93
C GLY A 43 -1.05 2.12 14.31
N ARG A 44 -0.65 0.91 13.90
CA ARG A 44 0.70 0.60 13.40
C ARG A 44 0.67 -0.30 12.20
N VAL A 45 1.66 -0.18 11.33
CA VAL A 45 1.88 -1.13 10.22
C VAL A 45 2.00 -2.54 10.80
N SER A 46 1.11 -3.44 10.37
CA SER A 46 0.89 -4.72 11.08
C SER A 46 2.12 -5.62 11.13
N MET A 47 3.00 -5.58 10.11
CA MET A 47 4.19 -6.44 10.03
C MET A 47 5.41 -5.88 10.78
N HIS A 48 5.63 -4.56 10.76
CA HIS A 48 6.88 -3.95 11.22
C HIS A 48 6.69 -3.03 12.44
N GLY A 49 5.47 -2.87 12.94
CA GLY A 49 5.17 -2.05 14.12
C GLY A 49 5.43 -0.56 13.93
N VAL A 50 5.61 -0.11 12.68
CA VAL A 50 5.86 1.29 12.34
C VAL A 50 4.64 2.13 12.71
N ARG A 51 4.88 3.25 13.39
CA ARG A 51 3.84 4.18 13.81
C ARG A 51 3.15 4.80 12.61
N GLU A 52 1.84 5.01 12.72
CA GLU A 52 1.04 5.60 11.65
C GLU A 52 1.51 7.01 11.25
N GLU A 53 2.00 7.82 12.19
CA GLU A 53 2.51 9.16 11.87
C GLU A 53 3.75 9.11 10.96
N LEU A 54 4.62 8.11 11.14
CA LEU A 54 5.79 7.94 10.27
C LEU A 54 5.39 7.39 8.90
N LEU A 55 4.44 6.47 8.86
CA LEU A 55 3.85 5.96 7.63
C LEU A 55 3.21 7.09 6.80
N GLU A 56 2.47 7.98 7.45
CA GLU A 56 1.87 9.17 6.83
C GLU A 56 2.92 10.14 6.31
N ALA A 57 3.91 10.48 7.13
CA ALA A 57 5.01 11.35 6.72
C ALA A 57 5.79 10.78 5.53
N GLN A 58 5.95 9.45 5.44
CA GLN A 58 6.55 8.80 4.28
C GLN A 58 5.68 8.94 3.03
N ALA A 59 4.37 8.71 3.13
CA ALA A 59 3.44 8.85 2.01
C ALA A 59 3.40 10.30 1.48
N GLU A 60 3.39 11.27 2.38
CA GLU A 60 3.51 12.70 2.06
C GLU A 60 4.84 13.02 1.38
N ALA A 61 5.96 12.54 1.94
CA ALA A 61 7.29 12.79 1.38
C ALA A 61 7.47 12.23 -0.03
N VAL A 62 6.80 11.12 -0.37
CA VAL A 62 6.81 10.58 -1.74
C VAL A 62 5.69 11.13 -2.61
N GLY A 63 4.77 11.93 -2.07
CA GLY A 63 3.68 12.58 -2.80
C GLY A 63 2.63 11.61 -3.34
N LEU A 64 2.32 10.53 -2.62
CA LEU A 64 1.35 9.51 -3.04
C LEU A 64 0.22 9.32 -2.01
N PRO A 65 -1.03 9.10 -2.44
CA PRO A 65 -2.10 8.75 -1.53
C PRO A 65 -1.86 7.39 -0.88
N LEU A 66 -2.25 7.26 0.38
CA LEU A 66 -2.07 6.05 1.17
C LEU A 66 -3.40 5.34 1.42
N ARG A 67 -3.57 4.16 0.81
CA ARG A 67 -4.66 3.22 1.09
C ARG A 67 -4.27 2.32 2.26
N ARG A 68 -4.95 2.49 3.39
CA ARG A 68 -4.83 1.63 4.57
C ARG A 68 -5.88 0.54 4.53
N VAL A 69 -5.46 -0.69 4.80
CA VAL A 69 -6.31 -1.85 5.05
C VAL A 69 -6.23 -2.14 6.55
N VAL A 70 -7.24 -1.69 7.29
CA VAL A 70 -7.28 -1.87 8.75
C VAL A 70 -7.65 -3.32 9.07
N ILE A 71 -6.84 -3.98 9.90
CA ILE A 71 -7.01 -5.38 10.29
C ILE A 71 -6.92 -5.56 11.81
N PRO A 72 -7.64 -6.54 12.41
CA PRO A 72 -7.54 -6.82 13.84
C PRO A 72 -6.18 -7.39 14.24
N ALA A 73 -5.90 -7.44 15.55
CA ALA A 73 -4.72 -8.11 16.09
C ALA A 73 -5.10 -8.98 17.32
N PRO A 74 -4.96 -10.32 17.26
CA PRO A 74 -4.50 -11.11 16.11
C PRO A 74 -5.48 -11.06 14.93
N CYS A 75 -4.97 -11.25 13.71
CA CYS A 75 -5.79 -11.25 12.50
C CYS A 75 -5.98 -12.68 11.96
N PRO A 76 -7.19 -13.25 11.97
CA PRO A 76 -7.48 -14.46 11.20
C PRO A 76 -7.25 -14.21 9.70
N ASN A 77 -6.68 -15.19 9.00
CA ASN A 77 -6.33 -15.02 7.59
C ASN A 77 -7.55 -14.73 6.71
N GLU A 78 -8.71 -15.34 7.00
CA GLU A 78 -9.97 -15.07 6.30
C GLU A 78 -10.39 -13.59 6.39
N VAL A 79 -10.15 -12.95 7.55
CA VAL A 79 -10.42 -11.51 7.73
C VAL A 79 -9.43 -10.68 6.92
N TYR A 80 -8.13 -11.03 6.96
CA TYR A 80 -7.11 -10.36 6.14
C TYR A 80 -7.47 -10.41 4.65
N GLU A 81 -7.80 -11.59 4.13
CA GLU A 81 -8.16 -11.80 2.73
C GLU A 81 -9.42 -11.01 2.35
N ALA A 82 -10.45 -11.02 3.20
CA ALA A 82 -11.66 -10.26 2.94
C ALA A 82 -11.40 -8.74 2.84
N ARG A 83 -10.61 -8.20 3.77
CA ARG A 83 -10.25 -6.76 3.80
C ARG A 83 -9.34 -6.38 2.64
N MET A 84 -8.37 -7.23 2.31
CA MET A 84 -7.50 -7.01 1.15
C MET A 84 -8.29 -7.08 -0.17
N ALA A 85 -9.20 -8.05 -0.31
CA ALA A 85 -10.07 -8.18 -1.48
C ALA A 85 -11.00 -6.98 -1.66
N GLU A 86 -11.45 -6.35 -0.57
CA GLU A 86 -12.18 -5.08 -0.63
C GLU A 86 -11.31 -3.95 -1.19
N ALA A 87 -10.07 -3.81 -0.70
CA ALA A 87 -9.13 -2.80 -1.18
C ALA A 87 -8.78 -2.99 -2.66
N LEU A 88 -8.53 -4.23 -3.11
CA LEU A 88 -8.25 -4.55 -4.51
C LEU A 88 -9.46 -4.33 -5.42
N ARG A 89 -10.68 -4.61 -4.95
CA ARG A 89 -11.90 -4.25 -5.68
C ARG A 89 -12.07 -2.73 -5.81
N ALA A 90 -11.68 -1.96 -4.80
CA ALA A 90 -11.65 -0.51 -4.90
C ALA A 90 -10.60 -0.03 -5.90
N ALA A 91 -9.40 -0.60 -5.88
CA ALA A 91 -8.33 -0.34 -6.86
C ALA A 91 -8.86 -0.50 -8.29
N ASN A 92 -9.53 -1.62 -8.57
CA ASN A 92 -10.09 -1.90 -9.89
C ASN A 92 -11.17 -0.88 -10.31
N ARG A 93 -12.03 -0.43 -9.39
CA ARG A 93 -13.01 0.63 -9.67
C ARG A 93 -12.36 1.99 -9.94
N GLU A 94 -11.20 2.24 -9.35
CA GLU A 94 -10.37 3.44 -9.54
C GLU A 94 -9.47 3.34 -10.78
N GLY A 95 -9.54 2.23 -11.54
CA GLY A 95 -8.72 2.02 -12.75
C GLY A 95 -7.29 1.54 -12.47
N VAL A 96 -6.98 1.14 -11.24
CA VAL A 96 -5.68 0.60 -10.84
C VAL A 96 -5.66 -0.91 -11.09
N GLY A 97 -4.87 -1.33 -12.09
CA GLY A 97 -4.83 -2.71 -12.58
C GLY A 97 -3.56 -3.49 -12.24
N GLN A 98 -2.63 -2.88 -11.49
CA GLN A 98 -1.33 -3.45 -11.15
C GLN A 98 -1.02 -3.24 -9.67
N ILE A 99 -0.36 -4.22 -9.05
CA ILE A 99 0.20 -4.12 -7.70
C ILE A 99 1.69 -4.44 -7.77
N VAL A 100 2.50 -3.54 -7.24
CA VAL A 100 3.96 -3.67 -7.16
C VAL A 100 4.34 -4.11 -5.74
N PHE A 101 5.32 -5.01 -5.64
CA PHE A 101 5.84 -5.55 -4.38
C PHE A 101 7.30 -5.19 -4.18
#